data_AF-A0A2N5RJX5-F1
#
_entry.id   AF-A0A2N5RJX5-F1
#
_cell.length_a   1.000
_cell.length_b   1.000
_cell.length_c   1.000
_cell.angle_alpha   90.00
_cell.angle_beta   90.00
_cell.angle_gamma   90.00
#
_symmetry.space_group_name_H-M   'P 1'
#
loop_
_entity.id
_entity.type
_entity.pdbx_description
1 polymer ?
#
loop_
_entity_poly.entity_id
_entity_poly.type
_entity_poly.pdbx_seq_one_letter_code
_entity_poly.pdbx_strand_id
1 'polypeptide(L)' 'MDKEKYVKGIEKALQRIAARDLKDIDVSEIWIETALPKDLILEILKESNLNVPPGIEIIKDGREILWKRSGS' A
#
# COMPACT_ATOMS: atom_id res chain seq x y z
N MET A 1 -17.66 -2.04 10.53
CA MET A 1 -17.96 -2.34 9.12
C MET A 1 -17.34 -1.22 8.31
N ASP A 2 -16.02 -1.22 8.14
CA ASP A 2 -15.31 -0.05 7.56
C ASP A 2 -14.04 -0.46 6.79
N LYS A 3 -13.56 -1.71 6.98
CA LYS A 3 -12.34 -2.25 6.39
C LYS A 3 -12.34 -2.15 4.86
N GLU A 4 -13.46 -2.43 4.19
CA GLU A 4 -13.57 -2.30 2.73
C GLU A 4 -13.39 -0.86 2.21
N LYS A 5 -13.84 0.16 2.96
CA LYS A 5 -13.63 1.56 2.56
C LYS A 5 -12.16 1.95 2.67
N TYR A 6 -11.49 1.47 3.71
CA TYR A 6 -10.06 1.69 3.91
C TYR A 6 -9.22 0.96 2.86
N VAL A 7 -9.55 -0.30 2.55
CA VAL A 7 -8.94 -1.07 1.46
C VAL A 7 -9.02 -0.28 0.15
N LYS A 8 -10.23 0.17 -0.24
CA LYS A 8 -10.40 0.96 -1.46
C LYS A 8 -9.64 2.29 -1.43
N GLY A 9 -9.49 2.91 -0.26
CA GLY A 9 -8.69 4.12 -0.07
C GLY A 9 -7.21 3.86 -0.34
N ILE A 10 -6.67 2.78 0.25
CA ILE A 10 -5.28 2.36 0.07
C ILE A 10 -5.02 1.95 -1.39
N GLU A 11 -5.91 1.18 -2.02
CA GLU A 11 -5.76 0.79 -3.44
C GLU A 11 -5.68 2.02 -4.36
N LYS A 12 -6.54 3.03 -4.13
CA LYS A 12 -6.48 4.29 -4.88
C LYS A 12 -5.19 5.07 -4.64
N ALA A 13 -4.71 5.11 -3.40
CA ALA A 13 -3.43 5.73 -3.09
C ALA A 13 -2.29 5.00 -3.81
N LEU A 14 -2.23 3.67 -3.74
CA LEU A 14 -1.26 2.87 -4.46
C LEU A 14 -1.31 3.14 -5.97
N GLN A 15 -2.51 3.27 -6.57
CA GLN A 15 -2.65 3.65 -7.99
C GLN A 15 -2.05 5.02 -8.30
N ARG A 16 -2.29 6.03 -7.45
CA ARG A 16 -1.72 7.37 -7.62
C ARG A 16 -0.21 7.37 -7.48
N ILE A 17 0.32 6.62 -6.51
CA ILE A 17 1.76 6.53 -6.30
C ILE A 17 2.41 5.75 -7.46
N ALA A 18 1.78 4.68 -7.95
CA ALA A 18 2.24 3.95 -9.13
C ALA A 18 2.26 4.82 -10.40
N ALA A 19 1.34 5.77 -10.53
CA ALA A 19 1.34 6.74 -11.64
C ALA A 19 2.52 7.73 -11.58
N ARG A 20 3.25 7.80 -10.45
CA ARG A 20 4.49 8.57 -10.30
C ARG A 20 5.75 7.76 -10.64
N ASP A 21 5.59 6.59 -11.28
CA ASP A 21 6.67 5.65 -11.62
C ASP A 21 7.48 5.14 -10.40
N LEU A 22 6.84 5.17 -9.23
CA LEU A 22 7.44 4.68 -7.98
C LEU A 22 7.20 3.18 -7.85
N LYS A 23 8.30 2.43 -7.99
CA LYS A 23 8.30 0.96 -7.85
C LYS A 23 8.40 0.48 -6.41
N ASP A 24 9.09 1.26 -5.58
CA ASP A 24 9.35 0.98 -4.18
C ASP A 24 8.63 2.05 -3.35
N ILE A 25 7.70 1.59 -2.53
CA ILE A 25 6.75 2.43 -1.80
C ILE A 25 7.02 2.26 -0.32
N ASP A 26 7.19 3.36 0.39
CA ASP A 26 7.18 3.32 1.85
C ASP A 26 5.75 3.49 2.39
N VAL A 27 5.41 2.84 3.49
CA VAL A 27 4.13 3.03 4.18
C VAL A 27 3.86 4.51 4.49
N SER A 28 4.91 5.31 4.69
CA SER A 28 4.79 6.76 4.86
C SER A 28 4.13 7.46 3.67
N GLU A 29 4.38 7.03 2.43
CA GLU A 29 3.73 7.60 1.23
C GLU A 29 2.24 7.26 1.22
N ILE A 30 1.89 6.02 1.59
CA ILE A 30 0.49 5.58 1.71
C ILE A 30 -0.21 6.40 2.80
N TRP A 31 0.46 6.65 3.92
CA TRP A 31 -0.06 7.49 4.99
C TRP A 31 -0.32 8.92 4.53
N ILE A 32 0.62 9.52 3.79
CA ILE A 32 0.47 10.88 3.23
C ILE A 32 -0.72 10.94 2.26
N GLU A 33 -0.86 9.96 1.38
CA GLU A 33 -1.93 9.94 0.37
C GLU A 33 -3.32 9.62 0.95
N THR A 34 -3.39 8.74 1.95
CA THR A 34 -4.67 8.26 2.50
C THR A 34 -5.10 8.97 3.78
N ALA A 35 -4.18 9.63 4.48
CA ALA A 35 -4.34 10.15 5.83
C ALA A 35 -4.83 9.10 6.86
N LEU A 36 -4.62 7.81 6.58
CA LEU A 36 -5.03 6.72 7.46
C LEU A 36 -3.96 6.39 8.51
N PRO A 37 -4.34 6.04 9.74
CA PRO A 37 -3.36 5.66 10.76
C PRO A 37 -2.49 4.49 10.28
N LYS A 38 -1.19 4.58 10.58
CA LYS A 38 -0.19 3.61 10.15
C LYS A 38 -0.55 2.18 10.55
N ASP A 39 -1.01 1.96 11.78
CA ASP A 39 -1.49 0.65 12.26
C ASP A 39 -2.55 0.03 11.33
N LEU A 40 -3.52 0.83 10.88
CA LEU A 40 -4.58 0.37 9.98
C LEU A 40 -4.03 0.00 8.60
N ILE A 41 -3.09 0.79 8.07
CA ILE A 41 -2.42 0.50 6.81
C ILE A 41 -1.65 -0.82 6.91
N LEU A 42 -0.94 -1.04 8.01
CA LEU A 42 -0.19 -2.27 8.28
C LEU A 42 -1.12 -3.48 8.40
N GLU A 43 -2.22 -3.38 9.15
CA GLU A 43 -3.22 -4.45 9.25
C GLU A 43 -3.80 -4.80 7.88
N ILE A 44 -4.14 -3.78 7.07
CA ILE A 44 -4.70 -4.02 5.74
C ILE A 44 -3.66 -4.64 4.81
N LEU A 45 -2.41 -4.18 4.84
CA LEU A 45 -1.31 -4.77 4.07
C LEU A 45 -1.02 -6.22 4.45
N LYS A 46 -1.14 -6.57 5.74
CA LYS A 46 -0.84 -7.92 6.26
C LYS A 46 -2.00 -8.90 6.12
N GLU A 47 -3.23 -8.46 6.38
CA GLU A 47 -4.41 -9.35 6.39
C GLU A 47 -5.24 -9.30 5.11
N SER A 48 -5.19 -8.22 4.33
CA SER A 48 -6.08 -8.04 3.19
C SER A 48 -5.34 -8.23 1.87
N ASN A 49 -6.01 -8.91 0.94
CA ASN A 49 -5.52 -9.04 -0.43
C ASN A 49 -5.75 -7.72 -1.18
N LEU A 50 -4.82 -6.77 -1.04
CA LEU A 50 -4.83 -5.50 -1.75
C LEU A 50 -4.52 -5.71 -3.24
N ASN A 51 -5.28 -5.06 -4.13
CA ASN A 51 -4.87 -4.99 -5.54
C ASN A 51 -3.77 -3.95 -5.69
N VAL A 52 -2.53 -4.40 -5.52
CA VAL A 52 -1.36 -3.58 -5.77
C VAL A 52 -1.19 -3.40 -7.29
N PRO A 53 -1.17 -2.16 -7.80
CA PRO A 53 -1.01 -1.89 -9.23
C PRO A 53 0.36 -2.37 -9.74
N PRO A 54 0.46 -2.74 -11.04
CA PRO A 54 1.65 -3.36 -11.62
C PRO A 54 2.91 -2.47 -11.56
N GLY A 55 2.76 -1.15 -11.43
CA GLY A 55 3.88 -0.23 -11.25
C GLY A 55 4.61 -0.40 -9.92
N ILE A 56 3.97 -0.99 -8.90
CA ILE A 56 4.55 -1.19 -7.58
C ILE A 56 5.09 -2.62 -7.47
N GLU A 57 6.38 -2.71 -7.17
CA GLU A 57 7.13 -3.94 -6.97
C GLU A 57 7.30 -4.27 -5.48
N ILE A 58 7.50 -3.26 -4.63
CA ILE A 58 7.81 -3.43 -3.21
C ILE A 58 7.06 -2.39 -2.37
N ILE A 59 6.49 -2.83 -1.25
CA ILE A 59 5.97 -1.98 -0.19
C ILE A 59 6.74 -2.30 1.10
N LYS A 60 7.37 -1.28 1.68
CA LYS A 60 8.20 -1.39 2.87
C LYS A 60 7.77 -0.41 3.94
N ASP A 61 8.10 -0.71 5.19
CA ASP A 61 8.03 0.22 6.30
C ASP A 61 9.43 0.49 6.83
N GLY A 62 10.05 1.56 6.32
CA GLY A 62 11.44 1.88 6.61
C GLY A 62 12.40 0.78 6.12
N ARG A 63 12.74 -0.15 7.03
CA ARG A 63 13.67 -1.27 6.76
C ARG A 63 12.97 -2.61 6.58
N GLU A 64 11.71 -2.73 6.98
CA GLU A 64 10.95 -3.98 6.89
C GLU A 64 10.19 -4.05 5.56
N ILE A 65 10.32 -5.15 4.83
CA ILE A 65 9.52 -5.38 3.62
C ILE A 65 8.20 -6.02 4.05
N LEU A 66 7.10 -5.29 3.86
CA LEU A 66 5.77 -5.76 4.23
C LEU A 66 5.11 -6.54 3.11
N TRP A 67 5.34 -6.10 1.87
CA TRP A 67 4.80 -6.74 0.70
C TRP A 67 5.81 -6.63 -0.43
N LYS A 68 5.96 -7.72 -1.17
CA LYS A 68 6.78 -7.76 -2.38
C LYS A 68 5.99 -8.48 -3.44
N ARG A 69 5.99 -7.92 -4.65
CA ARG A 69 5.45 -8.60 -5.81
C ARG A 69 6.29 -9.84 -6.04
N SER A 70 5.74 -11.01 -5.71
CA SER A 70 6.24 -12.27 -6.26
C SER A 70 5.93 -12.24 -7.75
N GLY A 71 6.87 -11.73 -8.54
CA GLY A 71 6.90 -11.99 -9.96
C GLY A 71 6.98 -13.50 -10.15
N SER A 72 5.98 -14.05 -10.82
CA SER A 72 6.04 -15.41 -11.36
C SER A 72 6.65 -15.39 -12.75
#